data_AF-E5AU07-F1
#
_entry.id   AF-E5AU07-F1
#
_cell.length_a   1.000
_cell.length_b   1.000
_cell.length_c   1.000
_cell.angle_alpha   90.00
_cell.angle_beta   90.00
_cell.angle_gamma   90.00
#
_symmetry.space_group_name_H-M   'P 1'
#
loop_
_entity.id
_entity.type
_entity.pdbx_description
1 polymer ?
#
loop_
_entity_poly.entity_id
_entity_poly.type
_entity_poly.pdbx_seq_one_letter_code
_entity_poly.pdbx_strand_id
1 'polypeptide(L)'
;MAELDFQSPECGRRQRRVEGLWRGRQASIRCRSRLRRVAGARMQRFSIKESIMSSINYSDKIPNNVHLADDRMLQRALEQWQPNFLSWWNDMGPSGSQLDDVYLRTAVSVEPGGWAHFDYVRMPDYRWGIFLAPGEPDRKIQFGEYRGEAVWQDVPGEHRAKLRRIIVTQGDTEPASVEQQRHLGLTAPSLYDLRNLFQVNVEEGRHLWAMVYLLHRYFGRDGREEAQALLERRSGDENHPRILGAFNERTPDWLAFFMFTYFTDRDGKFQLSALAESGFDPLARTTRFMLTEEAHHMFVGESGVSRVIQRTAQVMNALCTDDVSALRAAGVIDLPTIQRYLNFHYSVTIDLFGADQSSNAATFYSLGLKGRFGESKRDDDHRLDTQRYWLLDVRDGQLVEREVPMLNAMNEVLRDDYIKDSIAGVNRWNKALEKAGIESRLSVPHKAFNRRIGSFAGVRVSPHGRVIDEAEWAANQASWLPTPEDRAFVASLMGRVVEPGRFANWIAPPAMGINRQPIDFQYVRFN
;
A
#
# COMPACT_ATOMS: atom_id res chain seq x y z
N MET A 1 -21.97 8.07 -14.35
CA MET A 1 -23.39 7.69 -14.49
C MET A 1 -23.63 6.43 -13.69
N ALA A 2 -24.51 6.52 -12.70
CA ALA A 2 -24.99 5.41 -11.87
C ALA A 2 -26.25 4.82 -12.53
N GLU A 3 -26.35 3.49 -12.56
CA GLU A 3 -27.61 2.75 -12.78
C GLU A 3 -27.57 1.57 -11.78
N LEU A 4 -28.31 1.59 -10.67
CA LEU A 4 -29.77 1.42 -10.47
C LEU A 4 -30.25 -0.02 -10.73
N ASP A 5 -30.13 -0.88 -9.71
CA ASP A 5 -30.90 -2.13 -9.62
C ASP A 5 -32.13 -1.91 -8.73
N PHE A 6 -33.33 -2.01 -9.32
CA PHE A 6 -34.62 -2.00 -8.65
C PHE A 6 -35.04 -3.42 -8.21
N GLN A 7 -35.56 -3.55 -7.00
CA GLN A 7 -36.23 -4.75 -6.48
C GLN A 7 -37.73 -4.77 -6.81
N SER A 8 -38.34 -5.99 -6.83
CA SER A 8 -39.75 -6.31 -6.48
C SER A 8 -39.97 -7.86 -6.46
N PRO A 9 -41.05 -8.44 -5.90
CA PRO A 9 -41.37 -8.56 -4.47
C PRO A 9 -41.75 -10.00 -3.99
N GLU A 10 -41.78 -10.15 -2.67
CA GLU A 10 -42.42 -11.13 -1.75
C GLU A 10 -43.00 -12.48 -2.23
N CYS A 11 -42.70 -13.55 -1.46
CA CYS A 11 -43.73 -14.46 -0.93
C CYS A 11 -43.28 -15.24 0.33
N GLY A 12 -43.91 -14.95 1.47
CA GLY A 12 -44.66 -15.97 2.23
C GLY A 12 -43.95 -16.99 3.16
N ARG A 13 -44.00 -16.65 4.46
CA ARG A 13 -44.46 -17.48 5.60
C ARG A 13 -43.48 -18.35 6.44
N ARG A 14 -43.50 -17.96 7.73
CA ARG A 14 -43.67 -18.74 8.98
C ARG A 14 -42.44 -19.34 9.67
N GLN A 15 -42.02 -18.60 10.71
CA GLN A 15 -41.87 -19.02 12.12
C GLN A 15 -41.53 -20.49 12.43
N ARG A 16 -40.43 -20.67 13.17
CA ARG A 16 -40.46 -21.26 14.53
C ARG A 16 -39.18 -20.94 15.31
N ARG A 17 -39.38 -20.45 16.54
CA ARG A 17 -38.39 -20.36 17.62
C ARG A 17 -37.83 -21.74 17.95
N VAL A 18 -36.54 -21.81 18.28
CA VAL A 18 -36.02 -22.68 19.35
C VAL A 18 -34.92 -21.93 20.09
N GLU A 19 -35.19 -21.61 21.35
CA GLU A 19 -34.19 -21.25 22.36
C GLU A 19 -33.48 -22.53 22.83
N GLY A 20 -32.17 -22.43 23.08
CA GLY A 20 -31.40 -23.53 23.66
C GLY A 20 -30.01 -23.06 24.07
N LEU A 21 -29.88 -22.72 25.36
CA LEU A 21 -28.62 -22.56 26.09
C LEU A 21 -27.64 -23.69 25.76
N TRP A 22 -26.32 -23.45 25.82
CA TRP A 22 -25.42 -24.29 26.63
C TRP A 22 -24.07 -23.58 26.89
N ARG A 23 -23.62 -23.79 28.12
CA ARG A 23 -22.56 -23.09 28.84
C ARG A 23 -21.15 -23.52 28.42
N GLY A 24 -20.21 -22.63 28.74
CA GLY A 24 -18.78 -22.74 28.52
C GLY A 24 -18.11 -24.01 29.06
N ARG A 25 -16.95 -24.29 28.46
CA ARG A 25 -15.83 -24.97 29.11
C ARG A 25 -14.55 -24.24 28.75
N GLN A 26 -13.94 -23.64 29.77
CA GLN A 26 -12.53 -23.26 29.77
C GLN A 26 -11.69 -24.53 29.85
N ALA A 27 -10.68 -24.64 28.99
CA ALA A 27 -9.59 -25.60 29.16
C ALA A 27 -8.26 -24.84 29.04
N SER A 28 -7.52 -24.86 30.14
CA SER A 28 -6.21 -24.25 30.31
C SER A 28 -5.12 -25.13 29.68
N ILE A 29 -4.32 -24.55 28.77
CA ILE A 29 -3.15 -25.20 28.19
C ILE A 29 -1.90 -24.61 28.85
N ARG A 30 -1.20 -25.44 29.63
CA ARG A 30 0.13 -25.15 30.18
C ARG A 30 1.19 -25.29 29.10
N CYS A 31 1.86 -24.18 28.77
CA CYS A 31 3.05 -24.17 27.92
C CYS A 31 4.31 -24.40 28.77
N ARG A 32 5.10 -25.44 28.45
CA ARG A 32 6.46 -25.64 29.02
C ARG A 32 7.49 -25.42 27.93
N SER A 33 8.29 -24.38 28.10
CA SER A 33 9.47 -24.05 27.30
C SER A 33 10.64 -24.98 27.63
N ARG A 34 11.29 -25.52 26.60
CA ARG A 34 12.61 -26.18 26.72
C ARG A 34 13.56 -25.57 25.71
N LEU A 35 14.41 -24.67 26.20
CA LEU A 35 15.59 -24.16 25.51
C LEU A 35 16.65 -25.28 25.47
N ARG A 36 17.12 -25.64 24.27
CA ARG A 36 18.38 -26.37 24.08
C ARG A 36 19.35 -25.50 23.27
N ARG A 37 20.48 -25.18 23.91
CA ARG A 37 21.69 -24.64 23.28
C ARG A 37 22.26 -25.67 22.30
N VAL A 38 22.67 -25.23 21.11
CA VAL A 38 23.61 -25.96 20.26
C VAL A 38 24.77 -25.02 19.96
N ALA A 39 25.97 -25.49 20.25
CA ALA A 39 27.23 -24.81 20.06
C ALA A 39 27.85 -25.15 18.69
N GLY A 40 28.56 -24.18 18.12
CA GLY A 40 29.78 -24.38 17.33
C GLY A 40 29.65 -24.99 15.94
N ALA A 41 29.54 -24.14 14.91
CA ALA A 41 29.88 -24.50 13.54
C ALA A 41 31.00 -23.59 13.00
N ARG A 42 32.04 -24.26 12.50
CA ARG A 42 33.31 -23.76 11.96
C ARG A 42 33.09 -22.82 10.78
N MET A 43 33.68 -21.63 10.83
CA MET A 43 33.69 -20.66 9.73
C MET A 43 34.71 -21.10 8.67
N GLN A 44 34.25 -21.66 7.55
CA GLN A 44 35.07 -21.86 6.36
C GLN A 44 35.23 -20.51 5.64
N ARG A 45 36.48 -20.10 5.39
CA ARG A 45 36.83 -18.92 4.62
C ARG A 45 36.38 -19.12 3.17
N PHE A 46 35.37 -18.39 2.73
CA PHE A 46 35.05 -18.25 1.30
C PHE A 46 35.99 -17.22 0.69
N SER A 47 36.70 -17.67 -0.36
CA SER A 47 37.50 -16.82 -1.25
C SER A 47 36.56 -15.84 -1.96
N ILE A 48 36.84 -14.55 -1.82
CA ILE A 48 36.17 -13.48 -2.56
C ILE A 48 36.58 -13.64 -4.04
N LYS A 49 35.69 -14.22 -4.86
CA LYS A 49 35.71 -13.92 -6.30
C LYS A 49 35.07 -12.55 -6.45
N GLU A 50 35.73 -11.68 -7.21
CA GLU A 50 35.23 -10.37 -7.62
C GLU A 50 33.77 -10.52 -8.08
N SER A 51 32.87 -9.89 -7.33
CA SER A 51 31.52 -9.61 -7.79
C SER A 51 31.68 -8.65 -8.97
N ILE A 52 31.34 -9.11 -10.17
CA ILE A 52 31.04 -8.20 -11.28
C ILE A 52 29.90 -7.33 -10.76
N MET A 53 30.21 -6.06 -10.45
CA MET A 53 29.19 -5.07 -10.14
C MET A 53 28.28 -4.97 -11.35
N SER A 54 27.00 -5.32 -11.22
CA SER A 54 25.99 -5.10 -12.25
C SER A 54 25.85 -3.59 -12.45
N SER A 55 26.54 -3.05 -13.46
CA SER A 55 26.46 -1.65 -13.85
C SER A 55 25.11 -1.35 -14.49
N ILE A 56 24.62 -0.12 -14.35
CA ILE A 56 23.46 0.37 -15.11
C ILE A 56 23.71 0.16 -16.61
N ASN A 57 22.74 -0.43 -17.31
CA ASN A 57 22.77 -0.52 -18.76
C ASN A 57 22.49 0.89 -19.34
N TYR A 58 23.52 1.51 -19.90
CA TYR A 58 23.44 2.80 -20.60
C TYR A 58 23.23 2.67 -22.11
N SER A 59 23.32 1.45 -22.68
CA SER A 59 23.12 1.26 -24.12
C SER A 59 21.64 1.28 -24.52
N ASP A 60 20.75 0.80 -23.65
CA ASP A 60 19.31 0.79 -23.93
C ASP A 60 18.65 2.07 -23.41
N LYS A 61 17.67 2.63 -24.13
CA LYS A 61 16.94 3.81 -23.62
C LYS A 61 16.08 3.47 -22.40
N ILE A 62 15.47 2.28 -22.39
CA ILE A 62 14.59 1.75 -21.34
C ILE A 62 15.23 0.45 -20.80
N PRO A 63 15.85 0.47 -19.61
CA PRO A 63 16.41 -0.75 -19.00
C PRO A 63 15.35 -1.81 -18.82
N ASN A 64 15.64 -3.08 -19.14
CA ASN A 64 14.64 -4.14 -19.02
C ASN A 64 15.26 -5.55 -18.99
N ASN A 65 14.45 -6.53 -18.57
CA ASN A 65 14.77 -7.96 -18.68
C ASN A 65 13.74 -8.75 -19.53
N VAL A 66 13.03 -8.06 -20.42
CA VAL A 66 11.95 -8.64 -21.26
C VAL A 66 12.31 -8.70 -22.74
N HIS A 67 13.59 -8.52 -23.06
CA HIS A 67 14.11 -8.54 -24.43
C HIS A 67 13.43 -7.49 -25.34
N LEU A 68 13.23 -6.27 -24.83
CA LEU A 68 12.50 -5.22 -25.55
C LEU A 68 13.10 -4.89 -26.93
N ALA A 69 14.43 -4.99 -27.07
CA ALA A 69 15.15 -4.75 -28.32
C ALA A 69 14.78 -5.74 -29.45
N ASP A 70 14.29 -6.93 -29.09
CA ASP A 70 13.89 -7.96 -30.05
C ASP A 70 12.48 -7.68 -30.63
N ASP A 71 11.67 -6.85 -29.95
CA ASP A 71 10.37 -6.37 -30.42
C ASP A 71 10.42 -4.87 -30.75
N ARG A 72 10.90 -4.57 -31.96
CA ARG A 72 11.03 -3.18 -32.46
C ARG A 72 9.72 -2.40 -32.50
N MET A 73 8.57 -3.07 -32.65
CA MET A 73 7.28 -2.38 -32.70
C MET A 73 6.88 -1.93 -31.30
N LEU A 74 7.00 -2.81 -30.31
CA LEU A 74 6.74 -2.48 -28.91
C LEU A 74 7.72 -1.45 -28.36
N GLN A 75 9.02 -1.60 -28.66
CA GLN A 75 10.05 -0.65 -28.26
C GLN A 75 9.69 0.77 -28.73
N ARG A 76 9.39 0.94 -30.02
CA ARG A 76 9.00 2.23 -30.58
C ARG A 76 7.75 2.80 -29.93
N ALA A 77 6.74 1.96 -29.65
CA ALA A 77 5.51 2.42 -29.01
C ALA A 77 5.75 2.95 -27.58
N LEU A 78 6.60 2.28 -26.80
CA LEU A 78 6.98 2.74 -25.45
C LEU A 78 7.87 3.99 -25.50
N GLU A 79 8.82 4.04 -26.44
CA GLU A 79 9.67 5.21 -26.66
C GLU A 79 8.88 6.43 -27.17
N GLN A 80 7.74 6.23 -27.83
CA GLN A 80 6.81 7.29 -28.22
C GLN A 80 5.96 7.78 -27.04
N TRP A 81 5.65 6.91 -26.07
CA TRP A 81 4.93 7.29 -24.85
C TRP A 81 5.84 7.98 -23.82
N GLN A 82 7.13 7.63 -23.80
CA GLN A 82 8.12 8.17 -22.84
C GLN A 82 8.13 9.70 -22.71
N PRO A 83 8.10 10.51 -23.79
CA PRO A 83 8.08 11.97 -23.66
C PRO A 83 6.83 12.48 -22.94
N ASN A 84 5.68 11.83 -23.11
CA ASN A 84 4.44 12.20 -22.40
C ASN A 84 4.56 11.89 -20.91
N PHE A 85 5.15 10.75 -20.55
CA PHE A 85 5.46 10.42 -19.16
C PHE A 85 6.43 11.44 -18.54
N LEU A 86 7.50 11.83 -19.25
CA LEU A 86 8.44 12.84 -18.76
C LEU A 86 7.80 14.22 -18.63
N SER A 87 6.89 14.59 -19.53
CA SER A 87 6.08 15.81 -19.40
C SER A 87 5.23 15.76 -18.14
N TRP A 88 4.50 14.65 -17.93
CA TRP A 88 3.73 14.44 -16.70
C TRP A 88 4.62 14.48 -15.45
N TRP A 89 5.80 13.86 -15.47
CA TRP A 89 6.73 13.88 -14.35
C TRP A 89 7.24 15.29 -14.04
N ASN A 90 7.53 16.10 -15.07
CA ASN A 90 7.93 17.49 -14.87
C ASN A 90 6.80 18.34 -14.29
N ASP A 91 5.56 18.09 -14.71
CA ASP A 91 4.39 18.84 -14.23
C ASP A 91 3.94 18.41 -12.84
N MET A 92 3.88 17.10 -12.59
CA MET A 92 3.22 16.49 -11.42
C MET A 92 4.15 15.74 -10.48
N GLY A 93 5.39 15.49 -10.88
CA GLY A 93 6.43 14.98 -10.00
C GLY A 93 6.85 15.99 -8.93
N PRO A 94 7.90 15.68 -8.14
CA PRO A 94 8.19 16.45 -6.96
C PRO A 94 8.58 17.91 -7.27
N SER A 95 7.84 18.85 -6.70
CA SER A 95 7.87 20.27 -7.06
C SER A 95 9.22 20.92 -6.76
N GLY A 96 9.83 21.54 -7.78
CA GLY A 96 11.06 22.34 -7.63
C GLY A 96 12.33 21.52 -7.37
N SER A 97 12.34 20.24 -7.73
CA SER A 97 13.45 19.30 -7.48
C SER A 97 14.04 18.69 -8.76
N GLN A 98 13.63 19.19 -9.94
CA GLN A 98 14.00 18.65 -11.24
C GLN A 98 15.52 18.71 -11.50
N LEU A 99 16.23 19.66 -10.87
CA LEU A 99 17.67 19.85 -11.00
C LEU A 99 18.47 19.25 -9.83
N ASP A 100 17.80 18.75 -8.80
CA ASP A 100 18.45 18.19 -7.61
C ASP A 100 19.14 16.87 -7.98
N ASP A 101 20.39 16.70 -7.53
CA ASP A 101 21.03 15.39 -7.60
C ASP A 101 20.63 14.59 -6.35
N VAL A 102 19.84 13.54 -6.55
CA VAL A 102 19.28 12.72 -5.47
C VAL A 102 19.99 11.39 -5.43
N TYR A 103 20.47 10.97 -4.26
CA TYR A 103 21.08 9.65 -4.08
C TYR A 103 20.00 8.58 -4.08
N LEU A 104 19.72 7.98 -5.24
CA LEU A 104 18.61 7.06 -5.46
C LEU A 104 19.09 5.63 -5.71
N ARG A 105 18.18 4.69 -5.45
CA ARG A 105 18.29 3.29 -5.83
C ARG A 105 17.61 3.14 -7.18
N THR A 106 18.28 2.49 -8.13
CA THR A 106 17.72 2.17 -9.46
C THR A 106 17.81 0.67 -9.70
N ALA A 107 16.69 0.05 -10.05
CA ALA A 107 16.68 -1.35 -10.47
C ALA A 107 17.46 -1.55 -11.78
N VAL A 108 18.34 -2.53 -11.81
CA VAL A 108 19.16 -2.90 -12.99
C VAL A 108 19.04 -4.39 -13.34
N SER A 109 18.52 -5.21 -12.42
CA SER A 109 18.33 -6.65 -12.60
C SER A 109 17.18 -7.13 -11.71
N VAL A 110 16.78 -8.40 -11.88
CA VAL A 110 15.83 -9.11 -10.99
C VAL A 110 16.52 -10.16 -10.13
N GLU A 111 17.85 -10.30 -10.24
CA GLU A 111 18.62 -11.29 -9.50
C GLU A 111 18.84 -10.86 -8.04
N PRO A 112 18.66 -11.77 -7.06
CA PRO A 112 18.81 -11.45 -5.65
C PRO A 112 20.19 -10.90 -5.24
N GLY A 113 21.25 -11.19 -6.02
CA GLY A 113 22.64 -10.83 -5.72
C GLY A 113 23.07 -9.41 -6.11
N GLY A 114 22.21 -8.62 -6.77
CA GLY A 114 22.59 -7.31 -7.29
C GLY A 114 21.52 -6.67 -8.17
N TRP A 115 20.28 -6.59 -7.67
CA TRP A 115 19.14 -6.07 -8.42
C TRP A 115 19.14 -4.54 -8.55
N ALA A 116 19.86 -3.82 -7.68
CA ALA A 116 19.81 -2.37 -7.63
C ALA A 116 21.19 -1.70 -7.55
N HIS A 117 21.29 -0.54 -8.20
CA HIS A 117 22.44 0.37 -8.17
C HIS A 117 22.08 1.63 -7.38
N PHE A 118 23.04 2.18 -6.62
CA PHE A 118 22.83 3.43 -5.87
C PHE A 118 23.79 4.51 -6.36
N ASP A 119 23.25 5.62 -6.84
CA ASP A 119 24.04 6.78 -7.26
C ASP A 119 23.22 8.08 -7.18
N TYR A 120 23.89 9.22 -7.32
CA TYR A 120 23.25 10.49 -7.54
C TYR A 120 22.70 10.57 -8.96
N VAL A 121 21.42 10.95 -9.07
CA VAL A 121 20.76 11.16 -10.35
C VAL A 121 19.72 12.26 -10.19
N ARG A 122 19.55 13.06 -11.25
CA ARG A 122 18.41 13.96 -11.35
C ARG A 122 17.19 13.13 -11.67
N MET A 123 16.10 13.32 -10.95
CA MET A 123 14.93 12.47 -11.12
C MET A 123 14.39 12.42 -12.57
N PRO A 124 14.38 13.50 -13.38
CA PRO A 124 14.03 13.41 -14.80
C PRO A 124 14.92 12.48 -15.64
N ASP A 125 16.16 12.24 -15.19
CA ASP A 125 17.13 11.33 -15.81
C ASP A 125 17.10 9.93 -15.18
N TYR A 126 16.18 9.67 -14.24
CA TYR A 126 16.04 8.36 -13.61
C TYR A 126 15.76 7.30 -14.66
N ARG A 127 16.39 6.14 -14.48
CA ARG A 127 16.37 5.05 -15.47
C ARG A 127 15.17 4.15 -15.21
N TRP A 128 13.96 4.65 -15.48
CA TRP A 128 12.72 3.86 -15.37
C TRP A 128 12.76 2.66 -16.30
N GLY A 129 12.70 1.47 -15.72
CA GLY A 129 12.85 0.20 -16.43
C GLY A 129 11.69 -0.78 -16.24
N ILE A 130 11.68 -1.81 -17.08
CA ILE A 130 10.66 -2.86 -17.12
C ILE A 130 11.28 -4.17 -16.63
N PHE A 131 10.91 -4.59 -15.43
CA PHE A 131 11.47 -5.76 -14.77
C PHE A 131 10.36 -6.71 -14.33
N LEU A 132 10.42 -7.94 -14.85
CA LEU A 132 9.53 -9.03 -14.46
C LEU A 132 10.34 -10.06 -13.67
N ALA A 133 9.79 -10.58 -12.57
CA ALA A 133 10.39 -11.70 -11.87
C ALA A 133 10.67 -12.88 -12.84
N PRO A 134 11.70 -13.71 -12.60
CA PRO A 134 11.96 -14.88 -13.42
C PRO A 134 10.72 -15.78 -13.53
N GLY A 135 10.47 -16.32 -14.72
CA GLY A 135 9.40 -17.29 -14.93
C GLY A 135 9.75 -18.65 -14.32
N GLU A 136 8.73 -19.38 -13.88
CA GLU A 136 8.87 -20.77 -13.43
C GLU A 136 8.49 -21.72 -14.58
N PRO A 137 9.38 -22.65 -14.98
CA PRO A 137 9.03 -23.68 -15.96
C PRO A 137 7.80 -24.46 -15.52
N ASP A 138 6.89 -24.72 -16.46
CA ASP A 138 5.66 -25.50 -16.23
C ASP A 138 4.73 -24.97 -15.14
N ARG A 139 4.84 -23.67 -14.78
CA ARG A 139 3.95 -23.03 -13.81
C ARG A 139 2.48 -23.29 -14.18
N LYS A 140 1.69 -23.72 -13.19
CA LYS A 140 0.26 -23.97 -13.32
C LYS A 140 -0.56 -22.88 -12.64
N ILE A 141 -1.77 -22.66 -13.13
CA ILE A 141 -2.79 -21.85 -12.45
C ILE A 141 -3.19 -22.56 -11.16
N GLN A 142 -3.23 -21.84 -10.03
CA GLN A 142 -3.34 -22.45 -8.70
C GLN A 142 -4.76 -22.43 -8.11
N PHE A 143 -5.70 -21.72 -8.74
CA PHE A 143 -7.05 -21.51 -8.22
C PHE A 143 -8.08 -21.32 -9.34
N GLY A 144 -9.36 -21.36 -8.97
CA GLY A 144 -10.47 -21.16 -9.87
C GLY A 144 -10.72 -22.35 -10.81
N GLU A 145 -11.49 -22.08 -11.88
CA GLU A 145 -11.94 -23.08 -12.85
C GLU A 145 -10.76 -23.71 -13.61
N TYR A 146 -9.77 -22.89 -13.94
CA TYR A 146 -8.57 -23.26 -14.71
C TYR A 146 -7.44 -23.85 -13.84
N ARG A 147 -7.70 -24.16 -12.55
CA ARG A 147 -6.70 -24.72 -11.65
C ARG A 147 -6.08 -26.00 -12.22
N GLY A 148 -4.74 -26.04 -12.27
CA GLY A 148 -3.96 -27.16 -12.81
C GLY A 148 -3.58 -27.01 -14.28
N GLU A 149 -4.19 -26.07 -15.01
CA GLU A 149 -3.80 -25.74 -16.37
C GLU A 149 -2.50 -24.92 -16.41
N ALA A 150 -1.86 -24.85 -17.58
CA ALA A 150 -0.70 -23.99 -17.79
C ALA A 150 -1.10 -22.52 -17.66
N VAL A 151 -0.23 -21.72 -17.03
CA VAL A 151 -0.42 -20.26 -16.99
C VAL A 151 -0.36 -19.66 -18.39
N TRP A 152 -1.10 -18.58 -18.59
CA TRP A 152 -1.19 -17.89 -19.87
C TRP A 152 -0.04 -16.90 -20.04
N GLN A 153 0.66 -17.01 -21.16
CA GLN A 153 1.70 -16.06 -21.58
C GLN A 153 1.15 -14.92 -22.44
N ASP A 154 -0.07 -15.09 -22.96
CA ASP A 154 -0.86 -14.06 -23.64
C ASP A 154 -2.27 -14.03 -23.04
N VAL A 155 -3.02 -12.96 -23.29
CA VAL A 155 -4.32 -12.71 -22.67
C VAL A 155 -5.42 -13.51 -23.39
N PRO A 156 -6.13 -14.44 -22.72
CA PRO A 156 -7.28 -15.11 -23.31
C PRO A 156 -8.35 -14.10 -23.74
N GLY A 157 -8.90 -14.25 -24.95
CA GLY A 157 -9.83 -13.27 -25.54
C GLY A 157 -11.03 -12.93 -24.64
N GLU A 158 -11.61 -13.95 -24.01
CA GLU A 158 -12.74 -13.82 -23.06
C GLU A 158 -12.41 -13.10 -21.74
N HIS A 159 -11.11 -12.99 -21.40
CA HIS A 159 -10.63 -12.33 -20.19
C HIS A 159 -10.07 -10.93 -20.46
N ARG A 160 -9.88 -10.56 -21.74
CA ARG A 160 -9.18 -9.35 -22.16
C ARG A 160 -9.70 -8.06 -21.52
N ALA A 161 -11.02 -7.83 -21.55
CA ALA A 161 -11.58 -6.62 -20.94
C ALA A 161 -11.39 -6.57 -19.42
N LYS A 162 -11.50 -7.72 -18.73
CA LYS A 162 -11.39 -7.83 -17.27
C LYS A 162 -9.95 -7.61 -16.81
N LEU A 163 -8.98 -8.26 -17.47
CA LEU A 163 -7.55 -8.08 -17.19
C LEU A 163 -7.10 -6.66 -17.50
N ARG A 164 -7.57 -6.06 -18.61
CA ARG A 164 -7.28 -4.65 -18.92
C ARG A 164 -7.76 -3.74 -17.79
N ARG A 165 -9.01 -3.89 -17.35
CA ARG A 165 -9.56 -3.08 -16.25
C ARG A 165 -8.73 -3.22 -14.97
N ILE A 166 -8.34 -4.44 -14.60
CA ILE A 166 -7.49 -4.69 -13.42
C ILE A 166 -6.14 -3.96 -13.54
N ILE A 167 -5.47 -4.11 -14.69
CA ILE A 167 -4.15 -3.49 -14.93
C ILE A 167 -4.24 -1.97 -14.93
N VAL A 168 -5.30 -1.40 -15.53
CA VAL A 168 -5.51 0.06 -15.53
C VAL A 168 -5.81 0.58 -14.14
N THR A 169 -6.67 -0.09 -13.37
CA THR A 169 -7.00 0.35 -12.00
C THR A 169 -5.78 0.29 -11.09
N GLN A 170 -4.93 -0.75 -11.19
CA GLN A 170 -3.65 -0.77 -10.48
C GLN A 170 -2.71 0.34 -11.01
N GLY A 171 -2.54 0.45 -12.32
CA GLY A 171 -1.65 1.45 -12.90
C GLY A 171 -2.05 2.91 -12.60
N ASP A 172 -3.31 3.16 -12.26
CA ASP A 172 -3.82 4.50 -11.95
C ASP A 172 -3.44 4.98 -10.53
N THR A 173 -3.17 4.06 -9.59
CA THR A 173 -2.77 4.41 -8.23
C THR A 173 -1.36 4.98 -8.16
N GLU A 174 -0.49 4.51 -9.06
CA GLU A 174 0.94 4.79 -9.02
C GLU A 174 1.26 6.28 -9.34
N PRO A 175 0.73 6.88 -10.43
CA PRO A 175 0.91 8.32 -10.63
C PRO A 175 0.06 9.15 -9.65
N ALA A 176 -1.04 8.63 -9.13
CA ALA A 176 -1.85 9.33 -8.16
C ALA A 176 -1.10 9.59 -6.84
N SER A 177 -0.34 8.61 -6.35
CA SER A 177 0.46 8.77 -5.13
C SER A 177 1.54 9.85 -5.33
N VAL A 178 2.21 9.88 -6.49
CA VAL A 178 3.17 10.95 -6.84
C VAL A 178 2.49 12.32 -6.83
N GLU A 179 1.31 12.45 -7.44
CA GLU A 179 0.54 13.70 -7.50
C GLU A 179 0.13 14.20 -6.11
N GLN A 180 -0.31 13.29 -5.22
CA GLN A 180 -0.67 13.62 -3.84
C GLN A 180 0.53 14.11 -3.02
N GLN A 181 1.73 13.62 -3.33
CA GLN A 181 2.94 13.79 -2.52
C GLN A 181 3.88 14.90 -3.04
N ARG A 182 3.67 15.40 -4.26
CA ARG A 182 4.60 16.28 -4.99
C ARG A 182 5.09 17.52 -4.22
N HIS A 183 4.33 18.03 -3.27
CA HIS A 183 4.63 19.26 -2.54
C HIS A 183 5.46 19.01 -1.26
N LEU A 184 5.54 17.77 -0.78
CA LEU A 184 6.12 17.44 0.53
C LEU A 184 7.62 17.72 0.63
N GLY A 185 8.34 17.71 -0.50
CA GLY A 185 9.77 18.04 -0.52
C GLY A 185 10.09 19.45 -0.02
N LEU A 186 9.12 20.38 -0.12
CA LEU A 186 9.25 21.76 0.35
C LEU A 186 9.26 21.88 1.88
N THR A 187 8.83 20.85 2.61
CA THR A 187 8.73 20.85 4.07
C THR A 187 9.41 19.62 4.69
N ALA A 188 10.33 19.00 3.95
CA ALA A 188 11.00 17.78 4.39
C ALA A 188 11.71 17.95 5.74
N PRO A 189 11.55 17.01 6.69
CA PRO A 189 12.11 17.16 8.03
C PRO A 189 13.59 16.75 8.12
N SER A 190 14.18 16.23 7.05
CA SER A 190 15.62 15.97 6.91
C SER A 190 15.98 15.66 5.45
N LEU A 191 17.27 15.63 5.11
CA LEU A 191 17.73 15.08 3.82
C LEU A 191 17.43 13.59 3.68
N TYR A 192 17.47 12.82 4.77
CA TYR A 192 17.13 11.40 4.78
C TYR A 192 15.66 11.18 4.38
N ASP A 193 14.76 11.97 4.96
CA ASP A 193 13.33 11.89 4.69
C ASP A 193 13.00 12.40 3.28
N LEU A 194 13.63 13.50 2.85
CA LEU A 194 13.49 14.02 1.49
C LEU A 194 13.89 12.97 0.44
N ARG A 195 15.02 12.30 0.64
CA ARG A 195 15.47 11.27 -0.29
C ARG A 195 14.56 10.04 -0.28
N ASN A 196 14.01 9.64 0.87
CA ASN A 196 13.06 8.52 0.92
C ASN A 196 11.75 8.85 0.19
N LEU A 197 11.23 10.07 0.34
CA LEU A 197 10.09 10.56 -0.45
C LEU A 197 10.39 10.45 -1.95
N PHE A 198 11.54 10.97 -2.38
CA PHE A 198 11.93 10.90 -3.79
C PHE A 198 12.15 9.46 -4.29
N GLN A 199 12.66 8.56 -3.44
CA GLN A 199 12.76 7.14 -3.78
C GLN A 199 11.39 6.51 -4.01
N VAL A 200 10.43 6.75 -3.11
CA VAL A 200 9.04 6.31 -3.30
C VAL A 200 8.50 6.87 -4.61
N ASN A 201 8.66 8.17 -4.86
CA ASN A 201 8.11 8.78 -6.08
C ASN A 201 8.66 8.17 -7.38
N VAL A 202 9.97 7.91 -7.48
CA VAL A 202 10.53 7.28 -8.70
C VAL A 202 10.16 5.81 -8.83
N GLU A 203 9.97 5.09 -7.71
CA GLU A 203 9.50 3.70 -7.69
C GLU A 203 8.03 3.61 -8.12
N GLU A 204 7.16 4.51 -7.65
CA GLU A 204 5.78 4.62 -8.13
C GLU A 204 5.70 5.05 -9.61
N GLY A 205 6.59 5.95 -10.04
CA GLY A 205 6.77 6.23 -11.47
C GLY A 205 7.12 4.95 -12.25
N ARG A 206 7.98 4.08 -11.71
CA ARG A 206 8.35 2.79 -12.33
C ARG A 206 7.19 1.78 -12.30
N HIS A 207 6.34 1.80 -11.28
CA HIS A 207 5.13 0.99 -11.20
C HIS A 207 4.16 1.33 -12.33
N LEU A 208 3.98 2.61 -12.65
CA LEU A 208 3.23 3.03 -13.84
C LEU A 208 3.83 2.46 -15.13
N TRP A 209 5.16 2.55 -15.32
CA TRP A 209 5.85 1.95 -16.46
C TRP A 209 5.59 0.43 -16.56
N ALA A 210 5.53 -0.27 -15.43
CA ALA A 210 5.27 -1.70 -15.39
C ALA A 210 3.87 -2.05 -15.94
N MET A 211 2.84 -1.29 -15.55
CA MET A 211 1.48 -1.49 -16.04
C MET A 211 1.33 -1.06 -17.50
N VAL A 212 1.95 0.07 -17.89
CA VAL A 212 1.96 0.56 -19.29
C VAL A 212 2.63 -0.43 -20.23
N TYR A 213 3.72 -1.09 -19.80
CA TYR A 213 4.32 -2.18 -20.56
C TYR A 213 3.33 -3.30 -20.84
N LEU A 214 2.61 -3.78 -19.82
CA LEU A 214 1.61 -4.83 -19.98
C LEU A 214 0.49 -4.38 -20.95
N LEU A 215 0.01 -3.15 -20.82
CA LEU A 215 -0.99 -2.55 -21.70
C LEU A 215 -0.51 -2.54 -23.16
N HIS A 216 0.69 -2.03 -23.42
CA HIS A 216 1.24 -1.96 -24.77
C HIS A 216 1.49 -3.34 -25.38
N ARG A 217 2.09 -4.26 -24.61
CA ARG A 217 2.49 -5.59 -25.10
C ARG A 217 1.29 -6.48 -25.42
N TYR A 218 0.27 -6.49 -24.55
CA TYR A 218 -0.78 -7.50 -24.61
C TYR A 218 -2.15 -6.95 -25.01
N PHE A 219 -2.39 -5.63 -24.90
CA PHE A 219 -3.71 -5.03 -25.11
C PHE A 219 -3.84 -4.22 -26.41
N GLY A 220 -2.80 -4.15 -27.23
CA GLY A 220 -2.87 -3.59 -28.59
C GLY A 220 -3.26 -2.11 -28.59
N ARG A 221 -4.22 -1.73 -29.44
CA ARG A 221 -4.67 -0.33 -29.56
C ARG A 221 -5.29 0.17 -28.25
N ASP A 222 -6.26 -0.56 -27.70
CA ASP A 222 -6.92 -0.19 -26.45
C ASP A 222 -5.91 -0.02 -25.32
N GLY A 223 -4.87 -0.86 -25.27
CA GLY A 223 -3.79 -0.72 -24.28
C GLY A 223 -3.04 0.61 -24.38
N ARG A 224 -2.77 1.09 -25.59
CA ARG A 224 -2.11 2.40 -25.80
C ARG A 224 -3.03 3.56 -25.43
N GLU A 225 -4.32 3.45 -25.69
CA GLU A 225 -5.32 4.45 -25.31
C GLU A 225 -5.44 4.55 -23.78
N GLU A 226 -5.47 3.41 -23.08
CA GLU A 226 -5.46 3.38 -21.60
C GLU A 226 -4.16 3.95 -21.01
N ALA A 227 -3.01 3.63 -21.60
CA ALA A 227 -1.71 4.16 -21.18
C ALA A 227 -1.62 5.69 -21.30
N GLN A 228 -2.28 6.26 -22.31
CA GLN A 228 -2.40 7.71 -22.46
C GLN A 228 -3.38 8.29 -21.43
N ALA A 229 -4.55 7.67 -21.24
CA ALA A 229 -5.54 8.10 -20.26
C ALA A 229 -5.03 8.07 -18.80
N LEU A 230 -4.07 7.19 -18.49
CA LEU A 230 -3.37 7.14 -17.20
C LEU A 230 -2.58 8.44 -16.87
N LEU A 231 -2.15 9.20 -17.88
CA LEU A 231 -1.45 10.49 -17.70
C LEU A 231 -2.40 11.70 -17.74
N GLU A 232 -3.59 11.51 -18.30
CA GLU A 232 -4.63 12.56 -18.44
C GLU A 232 -5.42 12.75 -17.15
N ARG A 233 -5.72 11.66 -16.43
CA ARG A 233 -6.33 11.75 -15.09
C ARG A 233 -5.36 12.36 -14.08
N ARG A 234 -5.89 13.10 -13.10
CA ARG A 234 -5.12 13.78 -12.06
C ARG A 234 -5.80 13.66 -10.70
N SER A 235 -5.03 13.43 -9.65
CA SER A 235 -5.52 13.32 -8.27
C SER A 235 -6.25 14.59 -7.85
N GLY A 236 -7.53 14.44 -7.47
CA GLY A 236 -8.37 15.53 -7.00
C GLY A 236 -8.88 16.49 -8.09
N ASP A 237 -8.67 16.19 -9.38
CA ASP A 237 -9.22 16.99 -10.48
C ASP A 237 -10.75 16.83 -10.57
N GLU A 238 -11.45 17.93 -10.89
CA GLU A 238 -12.91 17.96 -10.93
C GLU A 238 -13.49 17.17 -12.10
N ASN A 239 -12.80 17.16 -13.25
CA ASN A 239 -13.31 16.58 -14.49
C ASN A 239 -12.69 15.20 -14.78
N HIS A 240 -11.42 15.03 -14.46
CA HIS A 240 -10.64 13.82 -14.73
C HIS A 240 -9.94 13.32 -13.45
N PRO A 241 -10.68 13.02 -12.37
CA PRO A 241 -10.10 12.49 -11.14
C PRO A 241 -9.46 11.12 -11.37
N ARG A 242 -8.61 10.71 -10.43
CA ARG A 242 -8.15 9.32 -10.32
C ARG A 242 -9.31 8.37 -10.03
N ILE A 243 -9.18 7.10 -10.38
CA ILE A 243 -10.27 6.12 -10.36
C ILE A 243 -10.76 5.86 -8.92
N LEU A 244 -9.84 5.78 -7.97
CA LEU A 244 -10.13 5.35 -6.60
C LEU A 244 -10.17 6.55 -5.63
N GLY A 245 -11.16 6.58 -4.74
CA GLY A 245 -11.42 7.71 -3.85
C GLY A 245 -10.23 8.12 -2.98
N ALA A 246 -9.54 7.16 -2.35
CA ALA A 246 -8.38 7.44 -1.49
C ALA A 246 -7.23 8.13 -2.24
N PHE A 247 -7.11 7.87 -3.55
CA PHE A 247 -6.09 8.44 -4.43
C PHE A 247 -6.49 9.83 -5.00
N ASN A 248 -7.65 10.36 -4.58
CA ASN A 248 -8.05 11.76 -4.78
C ASN A 248 -8.07 12.58 -3.48
N GLU A 249 -7.86 11.93 -2.33
CA GLU A 249 -7.68 12.64 -1.06
C GLU A 249 -6.36 13.41 -1.06
N ARG A 250 -6.19 14.37 -0.16
CA ARG A 250 -4.91 15.09 -0.02
C ARG A 250 -3.96 14.33 0.90
N THR A 251 -2.66 14.42 0.61
CA THR A 251 -1.57 14.08 1.54
C THR A 251 -0.88 15.39 1.98
N PRO A 252 -1.48 16.16 2.90
CA PRO A 252 -1.12 17.57 3.11
C PRO A 252 0.15 17.82 3.92
N ASP A 253 0.66 16.81 4.62
CA ASP A 253 1.79 16.92 5.54
C ASP A 253 2.54 15.59 5.66
N TRP A 254 3.70 15.60 6.32
CA TRP A 254 4.55 14.42 6.43
C TRP A 254 3.98 13.34 7.34
N LEU A 255 3.13 13.68 8.32
CA LEU A 255 2.46 12.65 9.13
C LEU A 255 1.45 11.88 8.25
N ALA A 256 0.70 12.61 7.42
CA ALA A 256 -0.18 11.99 6.43
C ALA A 256 0.58 11.13 5.42
N PHE A 257 1.76 11.56 4.95
CA PHE A 257 2.62 10.76 4.07
C PHE A 257 3.09 9.46 4.73
N PHE A 258 3.56 9.50 5.98
CA PHE A 258 3.96 8.29 6.68
C PHE A 258 2.79 7.36 6.97
N MET A 259 1.60 7.90 7.24
CA MET A 259 0.38 7.10 7.40
C MET A 259 -0.09 6.49 6.06
N PHE A 260 0.01 7.24 4.96
CA PHE A 260 -0.29 6.78 3.61
C PHE A 260 0.62 5.62 3.22
N THR A 261 1.94 5.81 3.30
CA THR A 261 2.92 4.75 2.97
C THR A 261 2.86 3.55 3.93
N TYR A 262 2.28 3.72 5.13
CA TYR A 262 2.05 2.61 6.04
C TYR A 262 0.74 1.83 5.77
N PHE A 263 -0.36 2.53 5.45
CA PHE A 263 -1.69 1.95 5.25
C PHE A 263 -2.03 1.77 3.76
N THR A 264 -1.97 2.84 2.96
CA THR A 264 -2.41 2.85 1.56
C THR A 264 -1.47 2.06 0.65
N ASP A 265 -0.15 2.23 0.74
CA ASP A 265 0.81 1.39 0.00
C ASP A 265 0.72 -0.09 0.43
N ARG A 266 0.29 -0.32 1.68
CA ARG A 266 0.00 -1.67 2.16
C ARG A 266 -1.22 -2.27 1.48
N ASP A 267 -2.25 -1.51 1.09
CA ASP A 267 -3.27 -2.01 0.16
C ASP A 267 -2.61 -2.44 -1.15
N GLY A 268 -1.73 -1.61 -1.73
CA GLY A 268 -0.88 -1.96 -2.88
C GLY A 268 -0.22 -3.33 -2.72
N LYS A 269 0.47 -3.59 -1.60
CA LYS A 269 1.02 -4.92 -1.28
C LYS A 269 -0.01 -6.04 -1.39
N PHE A 270 -1.21 -5.89 -0.83
CA PHE A 270 -2.23 -6.94 -0.85
C PHE A 270 -2.84 -7.13 -2.24
N GLN A 271 -3.10 -6.04 -2.98
CA GLN A 271 -3.55 -6.10 -4.37
C GLN A 271 -2.50 -6.77 -5.27
N LEU A 272 -1.25 -6.33 -5.20
CA LEU A 272 -0.13 -6.89 -5.95
C LEU A 272 0.12 -8.35 -5.61
N SER A 273 0.01 -8.73 -4.33
CA SER A 273 0.13 -10.13 -3.90
C SER A 273 -1.01 -11.01 -4.44
N ALA A 274 -2.24 -10.51 -4.49
CA ALA A 274 -3.37 -11.22 -5.09
C ALA A 274 -3.20 -11.36 -6.62
N LEU A 275 -2.63 -10.34 -7.28
CA LEU A 275 -2.31 -10.37 -8.72
C LEU A 275 -1.06 -11.21 -9.04
N ALA A 276 -0.14 -11.38 -8.08
CA ALA A 276 1.02 -12.26 -8.19
C ALA A 276 0.65 -13.75 -8.32
N GLU A 277 -0.59 -14.09 -7.99
CA GLU A 277 -1.16 -15.42 -8.15
C GLU A 277 -1.81 -15.62 -9.53
N SER A 278 -2.06 -14.54 -10.30
CA SER A 278 -2.80 -14.56 -11.56
C SER A 278 -2.34 -15.68 -12.52
N GLY A 279 -3.32 -16.25 -13.22
CA GLY A 279 -3.09 -17.15 -14.34
C GLY A 279 -2.48 -16.44 -15.55
N PHE A 280 -2.60 -15.12 -15.66
CA PHE A 280 -1.86 -14.32 -16.64
C PHE A 280 -0.45 -14.05 -16.10
N ASP A 281 0.51 -14.87 -16.53
CA ASP A 281 1.86 -14.94 -15.95
C ASP A 281 2.69 -13.66 -16.09
N PRO A 282 2.64 -12.90 -17.22
CA PRO A 282 3.30 -11.61 -17.31
C PRO A 282 2.87 -10.61 -16.22
N LEU A 283 1.57 -10.56 -15.88
CA LEU A 283 1.08 -9.73 -14.77
C LEU A 283 1.61 -10.26 -13.44
N ALA A 284 1.48 -11.57 -13.20
CA ALA A 284 1.95 -12.18 -11.95
C ALA A 284 3.43 -11.92 -11.69
N ARG A 285 4.29 -12.04 -12.72
CA ARG A 285 5.72 -11.78 -12.63
C ARG A 285 6.05 -10.30 -12.45
N THR A 286 5.25 -9.42 -13.04
CA THR A 286 5.38 -7.96 -12.87
C THR A 286 5.11 -7.57 -11.42
N THR A 287 3.99 -8.02 -10.85
CA THR A 287 3.61 -7.67 -9.47
C THR A 287 4.53 -8.31 -8.44
N ARG A 288 5.07 -9.52 -8.68
CA ARG A 288 6.13 -10.11 -7.84
C ARG A 288 7.38 -9.23 -7.76
N PHE A 289 7.79 -8.61 -8.85
CA PHE A 289 8.92 -7.68 -8.82
C PHE A 289 8.56 -6.42 -8.05
N MET A 290 7.40 -5.80 -8.32
CA MET A 290 6.92 -4.61 -7.61
C MET A 290 6.85 -4.80 -6.09
N LEU A 291 6.46 -6.00 -5.61
CA LEU A 291 6.46 -6.33 -4.18
C LEU A 291 7.84 -6.18 -3.50
N THR A 292 8.94 -6.23 -4.26
CA THR A 292 10.30 -5.97 -3.75
C THR A 292 10.52 -4.49 -3.44
N GLU A 293 9.93 -3.60 -4.24
CA GLU A 293 9.97 -2.16 -4.04
C GLU A 293 8.95 -1.71 -3.00
N GLU A 294 7.73 -2.26 -3.03
CA GLU A 294 6.64 -2.00 -2.06
C GLU A 294 7.09 -2.20 -0.60
N ALA A 295 8.00 -3.14 -0.36
CA ALA A 295 8.59 -3.36 0.95
C ALA A 295 9.36 -2.13 1.50
N HIS A 296 9.97 -1.35 0.61
CA HIS A 296 10.63 -0.09 0.97
C HIS A 296 9.60 0.98 1.36
N HIS A 297 8.51 1.10 0.61
CA HIS A 297 7.45 2.09 0.87
C HIS A 297 6.83 1.87 2.26
N MET A 298 6.45 0.63 2.56
CA MET A 298 5.95 0.26 3.89
C MET A 298 6.96 0.51 5.01
N PHE A 299 8.26 0.33 4.74
CA PHE A 299 9.32 0.65 5.70
C PHE A 299 9.38 2.16 5.96
N VAL A 300 9.26 3.00 4.92
CA VAL A 300 9.23 4.46 5.06
C VAL A 300 8.07 4.88 5.97
N GLY A 301 6.87 4.36 5.73
CA GLY A 301 5.70 4.68 6.57
C GLY A 301 5.83 4.19 8.00
N GLU A 302 6.19 2.92 8.19
CA GLU A 302 6.31 2.33 9.53
C GLU A 302 7.39 3.03 10.37
N SER A 303 8.57 3.25 9.78
CA SER A 303 9.69 3.88 10.48
C SER A 303 9.45 5.37 10.71
N GLY A 304 8.80 6.07 9.77
CA GLY A 304 8.41 7.47 9.90
C GLY A 304 7.50 7.69 11.10
N VAL A 305 6.37 6.97 11.18
CA VAL A 305 5.45 7.05 12.32
C VAL A 305 6.15 6.65 13.62
N SER A 306 6.97 5.58 13.60
CA SER A 306 7.73 5.15 14.79
C SER A 306 8.66 6.25 15.31
N ARG A 307 9.30 7.03 14.43
CA ARG A 307 10.21 8.14 14.80
C ARG A 307 9.45 9.35 15.34
N VAL A 308 8.25 9.63 14.84
CA VAL A 308 7.36 10.65 15.42
C VAL A 308 6.95 10.24 16.83
N ILE A 309 6.48 9.00 17.00
CA ILE A 309 6.10 8.45 18.31
C ILE A 309 7.27 8.48 19.30
N GLN A 310 8.47 8.08 18.85
CA GLN A 310 9.68 8.13 19.66
C GLN A 310 9.97 9.56 20.12
N ARG A 311 9.86 10.54 19.23
CA ARG A 311 10.12 11.94 19.58
C ARG A 311 9.09 12.49 20.56
N THR A 312 7.81 12.17 20.37
CA THR A 312 6.75 12.54 21.31
C THR A 312 7.00 11.90 22.68
N ALA A 313 7.31 10.61 22.74
CA ALA A 313 7.60 9.93 24.00
C ALA A 313 8.82 10.52 24.74
N GLN A 314 9.87 10.93 24.00
CA GLN A 314 11.01 11.63 24.60
C GLN A 314 10.60 12.95 25.26
N VAL A 315 9.75 13.73 24.60
CA VAL A 315 9.28 15.02 25.14
C VAL A 315 8.30 14.81 26.31
N MET A 316 7.41 13.82 26.23
CA MET A 316 6.54 13.43 27.35
C MET A 316 7.37 13.10 28.59
N ASN A 317 8.43 12.31 28.44
CA ASN A 317 9.32 11.95 29.55
C ASN A 317 10.15 13.14 30.06
N ALA A 318 10.61 14.02 29.17
CA ALA A 318 11.40 15.19 29.56
C ALA A 318 10.55 16.23 30.33
N LEU A 319 9.28 16.37 29.96
CA LEU A 319 8.34 17.29 30.60
C LEU A 319 7.50 16.63 31.70
N CYS A 320 7.61 15.32 31.88
CA CYS A 320 6.79 14.50 32.78
C CYS A 320 5.29 14.75 32.59
N THR A 321 4.81 14.82 31.34
CA THR A 321 3.41 15.12 31.02
C THR A 321 2.93 14.41 29.76
N ASP A 322 1.64 14.10 29.74
CA ASP A 322 0.88 13.68 28.56
C ASP A 322 -0.16 14.73 28.12
N ASP A 323 -0.12 15.94 28.72
CA ASP A 323 -1.02 17.04 28.37
C ASP A 323 -0.80 17.49 26.92
N VAL A 324 -1.87 17.46 26.14
CA VAL A 324 -1.84 17.81 24.71
C VAL A 324 -1.33 19.24 24.51
N SER A 325 -1.77 20.20 25.33
CA SER A 325 -1.39 21.61 25.15
C SER A 325 0.11 21.82 25.42
N ALA A 326 0.65 21.19 26.47
CA ALA A 326 2.07 21.24 26.80
C ALA A 326 2.93 20.59 25.70
N LEU A 327 2.52 19.43 25.18
CA LEU A 327 3.25 18.74 24.10
C LEU A 327 3.23 19.55 22.79
N ARG A 328 2.08 20.13 22.44
CA ARG A 328 1.96 21.00 21.27
C ARG A 328 2.82 22.26 21.40
N ALA A 329 2.84 22.87 22.59
CA ALA A 329 3.71 24.01 22.88
C ALA A 329 5.21 23.65 22.78
N ALA A 330 5.57 22.40 23.07
CA ALA A 330 6.92 21.87 22.88
C ALA A 330 7.24 21.46 21.42
N GLY A 331 6.29 21.65 20.49
CA GLY A 331 6.50 21.43 19.06
C GLY A 331 6.60 19.95 18.67
N VAL A 332 5.90 19.05 19.36
CA VAL A 332 5.76 17.63 19.00
C VAL A 332 4.29 17.25 18.80
N ILE A 333 4.05 16.17 18.05
CA ILE A 333 2.69 15.71 17.74
C ILE A 333 2.21 14.78 18.87
N ASP A 334 1.18 15.20 19.59
CA ASP A 334 0.58 14.42 20.69
C ASP A 334 -0.01 13.09 20.20
N LEU A 335 0.03 12.06 21.05
CA LEU A 335 -0.44 10.70 20.72
C LEU A 335 -1.93 10.67 20.30
N PRO A 336 -2.85 11.43 20.92
CA PRO A 336 -4.24 11.50 20.46
C PRO A 336 -4.37 11.98 19.01
N THR A 337 -3.57 12.97 18.59
CA THR A 337 -3.54 13.44 17.20
C THR A 337 -3.02 12.35 16.26
N ILE A 338 -1.95 11.65 16.63
CA ILE A 338 -1.43 10.50 15.87
C ILE A 338 -2.52 9.43 15.70
N GLN A 339 -3.28 9.13 16.76
CA GLN A 339 -4.40 8.19 16.71
C GLN A 339 -5.50 8.64 15.74
N ARG A 340 -5.82 9.94 15.68
CA ARG A 340 -6.81 10.46 14.73
C ARG A 340 -6.33 10.35 13.28
N TYR A 341 -5.06 10.62 12.99
CA TYR A 341 -4.49 10.40 11.66
C TYR A 341 -4.49 8.91 11.28
N LEU A 342 -4.14 8.03 12.23
CA LEU A 342 -4.23 6.58 12.06
C LEU A 342 -5.66 6.16 11.67
N ASN A 343 -6.66 6.61 12.44
CA ASN A 343 -8.07 6.31 12.18
C ASN A 343 -8.51 6.75 10.78
N PHE A 344 -8.13 7.96 10.37
CA PHE A 344 -8.45 8.51 9.06
C PHE A 344 -7.84 7.67 7.93
N HIS A 345 -6.50 7.48 7.94
CA HIS A 345 -5.81 6.78 6.85
C HIS A 345 -6.19 5.30 6.79
N TYR A 346 -6.37 4.64 7.93
CA TYR A 346 -6.87 3.28 7.96
C TYR A 346 -8.24 3.19 7.31
N SER A 347 -9.23 3.95 7.78
CA SER A 347 -10.62 3.84 7.29
C SER A 347 -10.78 4.19 5.82
N VAL A 348 -10.10 5.25 5.35
CA VAL A 348 -10.07 5.62 3.93
C VAL A 348 -9.44 4.51 3.08
N THR A 349 -8.37 3.88 3.56
CA THR A 349 -7.70 2.80 2.83
C THR A 349 -8.59 1.56 2.72
N ILE A 350 -9.37 1.20 3.75
CA ILE A 350 -10.12 -0.06 3.70
C ILE A 350 -11.26 -0.05 2.67
N ASP A 351 -11.69 1.14 2.24
CA ASP A 351 -12.65 1.33 1.15
C ASP A 351 -12.06 0.92 -0.22
N LEU A 352 -10.73 0.89 -0.37
CA LEU A 352 -10.05 0.46 -1.61
C LEU A 352 -10.30 -1.02 -1.96
N PHE A 353 -10.59 -1.85 -0.96
CA PHE A 353 -10.95 -3.25 -1.17
C PHE A 353 -12.34 -3.42 -1.82
N GLY A 354 -13.15 -2.36 -1.92
CA GLY A 354 -14.46 -2.38 -2.59
C GLY A 354 -15.61 -2.89 -1.71
N ALA A 355 -16.75 -3.23 -2.31
CA ALA A 355 -17.90 -3.72 -1.56
C ALA A 355 -17.59 -5.07 -0.88
N ASP A 356 -18.14 -5.27 0.33
CA ASP A 356 -17.89 -6.45 1.16
C ASP A 356 -18.40 -7.74 0.51
N GLN A 357 -19.47 -7.63 -0.30
CA GLN A 357 -19.99 -8.69 -1.17
C GLN A 357 -19.94 -8.24 -2.65
N SER A 358 -19.28 -9.01 -3.52
CA SER A 358 -19.06 -8.64 -4.93
C SER A 358 -19.10 -9.83 -5.90
N SER A 359 -19.92 -9.73 -6.95
CA SER A 359 -19.93 -10.68 -8.08
C SER A 359 -18.70 -10.53 -8.99
N ASN A 360 -18.16 -9.31 -9.12
CA ASN A 360 -16.93 -9.06 -9.87
C ASN A 360 -15.74 -9.77 -9.22
N ALA A 361 -15.60 -9.67 -7.89
CA ALA A 361 -14.51 -10.34 -7.18
C ALA A 361 -14.61 -11.87 -7.28
N ALA A 362 -15.83 -12.41 -7.17
CA ALA A 362 -16.10 -13.83 -7.44
C ALA A 362 -15.63 -14.24 -8.85
N THR A 363 -16.03 -13.47 -9.86
CA THR A 363 -15.68 -13.73 -11.27
C THR A 363 -14.16 -13.70 -11.48
N PHE A 364 -13.45 -12.73 -10.87
CA PHE A 364 -12.00 -12.64 -11.01
C PHE A 364 -11.28 -13.84 -10.40
N TYR A 365 -11.76 -14.37 -9.27
CA TYR A 365 -11.21 -15.56 -8.66
C TYR A 365 -11.52 -16.81 -9.51
N SER A 366 -12.78 -17.03 -9.84
CA SER A 366 -13.20 -18.22 -10.63
C SER A 366 -12.49 -18.30 -11.98
N LEU A 367 -12.29 -17.17 -12.66
CA LEU A 367 -11.59 -17.10 -13.94
C LEU A 367 -10.05 -17.04 -13.81
N GLY A 368 -9.46 -17.32 -12.65
CA GLY A 368 -8.01 -17.37 -12.50
C GLY A 368 -7.29 -16.02 -12.63
N LEU A 369 -7.98 -14.89 -12.56
CA LEU A 369 -7.41 -13.56 -12.85
C LEU A 369 -6.73 -12.93 -11.62
N LYS A 370 -7.32 -13.12 -10.43
CA LYS A 370 -6.84 -12.57 -9.16
C LYS A 370 -7.10 -13.56 -8.03
N GLY A 371 -6.03 -14.04 -7.39
CA GLY A 371 -6.12 -15.00 -6.29
C GLY A 371 -6.33 -14.33 -4.93
N ARG A 372 -6.34 -15.10 -3.84
CA ARG A 372 -6.28 -14.55 -2.48
C ARG A 372 -4.82 -14.28 -2.11
N PHE A 373 -4.62 -13.50 -1.05
CA PHE A 373 -3.29 -13.32 -0.48
C PHE A 373 -2.72 -14.68 -0.03
N GLY A 374 -1.54 -15.02 -0.55
CA GLY A 374 -0.86 -16.28 -0.27
C GLY A 374 -1.67 -17.50 -0.69
N GLU A 375 -2.28 -17.47 -1.87
CA GLU A 375 -3.21 -18.50 -2.37
C GLU A 375 -2.67 -19.92 -2.17
N SER A 376 -1.44 -20.18 -2.61
CA SER A 376 -0.78 -21.51 -2.50
C SER A 376 -0.51 -22.00 -1.07
N LYS A 377 -0.65 -21.14 -0.06
CA LYS A 377 -0.45 -21.46 1.37
C LYS A 377 -1.77 -21.72 2.11
N ARG A 378 -2.91 -21.54 1.43
CA ARG A 378 -4.23 -21.77 2.01
C ARG A 378 -4.57 -23.26 1.91
N ASP A 379 -5.18 -23.80 2.96
CA ASP A 379 -5.48 -25.23 3.08
C ASP A 379 -6.96 -25.48 2.74
N ASP A 380 -7.28 -25.36 1.44
CA ASP A 380 -8.62 -25.61 0.91
C ASP A 380 -8.58 -26.11 -0.56
N ASP A 381 -9.74 -26.20 -1.21
CA ASP A 381 -9.84 -26.73 -2.58
C ASP A 381 -9.42 -25.73 -3.68
N HIS A 382 -9.17 -24.46 -3.33
CA HIS A 382 -8.90 -23.34 -4.24
C HIS A 382 -9.93 -23.14 -5.35
N ARG A 383 -11.14 -23.68 -5.19
CA ARG A 383 -12.31 -23.45 -6.07
C ARG A 383 -13.40 -22.70 -5.33
N LEU A 384 -13.55 -22.98 -4.04
CA LEU A 384 -14.39 -22.26 -3.06
C LEU A 384 -15.90 -22.31 -3.35
N ASP A 385 -16.35 -23.17 -4.28
CA ASP A 385 -17.74 -23.26 -4.76
C ASP A 385 -18.75 -23.53 -3.61
N THR A 386 -18.33 -24.29 -2.61
CA THR A 386 -19.17 -24.69 -1.47
C THR A 386 -18.86 -23.92 -0.18
N GLN A 387 -17.77 -23.14 -0.17
CA GLN A 387 -17.33 -22.45 1.02
C GLN A 387 -18.18 -21.23 1.32
N ARG A 388 -18.19 -20.87 2.60
CA ARG A 388 -18.94 -19.74 3.14
C ARG A 388 -18.01 -18.81 3.90
N TYR A 389 -18.38 -17.53 3.95
CA TYR A 389 -17.67 -16.51 4.72
C TYR A 389 -18.67 -15.65 5.49
N TRP A 390 -18.27 -15.19 6.67
CA TRP A 390 -19.10 -14.33 7.51
C TRP A 390 -18.78 -12.87 7.22
N LEU A 391 -19.78 -12.13 6.78
CA LEU A 391 -19.71 -10.68 6.65
C LEU A 391 -20.43 -10.03 7.82
N LEU A 392 -20.01 -8.82 8.16
CA LEU A 392 -20.78 -7.95 9.03
C LEU A 392 -21.84 -7.20 8.21
N ASP A 393 -23.00 -7.01 8.82
CA ASP A 393 -24.15 -6.29 8.27
C ASP A 393 -24.78 -5.44 9.38
N VAL A 394 -25.68 -4.52 9.02
CA VAL A 394 -26.38 -3.65 9.99
C VAL A 394 -27.87 -4.02 10.00
N ARG A 395 -28.38 -4.46 11.15
CA ARG A 395 -29.80 -4.73 11.37
C ARG A 395 -30.26 -4.15 12.69
N ASP A 396 -31.39 -3.45 12.68
CA ASP A 396 -32.00 -2.84 13.86
C ASP A 396 -31.02 -2.01 14.71
N GLY A 397 -30.13 -1.26 14.05
CA GLY A 397 -29.11 -0.44 14.70
C GLY A 397 -28.00 -1.22 15.39
N GLN A 398 -27.75 -2.48 14.99
CA GLN A 398 -26.69 -3.32 15.53
C GLN A 398 -25.87 -3.98 14.42
N LEU A 399 -24.59 -4.22 14.69
CA LEU A 399 -23.75 -5.05 13.85
C LEU A 399 -24.14 -6.52 14.07
N VAL A 400 -24.45 -7.22 12.97
CA VAL A 400 -24.77 -8.64 12.99
C VAL A 400 -23.95 -9.38 11.94
N GLU A 401 -23.65 -10.64 12.20
CA GLU A 401 -22.98 -11.49 11.22
C GLU A 401 -23.99 -12.13 10.27
N ARG A 402 -23.64 -12.16 8.98
CA ARG A 402 -24.41 -12.83 7.94
C ARG A 402 -23.48 -13.67 7.08
N GLU A 403 -23.86 -14.92 6.86
CA GLU A 403 -23.12 -15.84 6.01
C GLU A 403 -23.41 -15.58 4.52
N VAL A 404 -22.36 -15.59 3.69
CA VAL A 404 -22.43 -15.48 2.22
C VAL A 404 -21.53 -16.52 1.55
N PRO A 405 -21.69 -16.81 0.24
CA PRO A 405 -20.72 -17.62 -0.49
C PRO A 405 -19.33 -16.99 -0.46
N MET A 406 -18.29 -17.80 -0.21
CA MET A 406 -16.91 -17.35 -0.08
C MET A 406 -16.45 -16.54 -1.30
N LEU A 407 -16.75 -17.01 -2.51
CA LEU A 407 -16.42 -16.30 -3.76
C LEU A 407 -16.96 -14.86 -3.78
N ASN A 408 -18.15 -14.62 -3.23
CA ASN A 408 -18.69 -13.26 -3.17
C ASN A 408 -18.02 -12.39 -2.09
N ALA A 409 -17.31 -12.98 -1.13
CA ALA A 409 -16.63 -12.27 -0.05
C ALA A 409 -15.13 -12.02 -0.32
N MET A 410 -14.62 -12.27 -1.54
CA MET A 410 -13.18 -12.17 -1.86
C MET A 410 -12.55 -10.82 -1.47
N ASN A 411 -13.31 -9.72 -1.62
CA ASN A 411 -12.86 -8.39 -1.19
C ASN A 411 -12.68 -8.30 0.33
N GLU A 412 -13.64 -8.81 1.10
CA GLU A 412 -13.55 -8.84 2.56
C GLU A 412 -12.43 -9.76 3.05
N VAL A 413 -12.23 -10.92 2.40
CA VAL A 413 -11.13 -11.84 2.73
C VAL A 413 -9.78 -11.14 2.60
N LEU A 414 -9.56 -10.40 1.51
CA LEU A 414 -8.33 -9.65 1.29
C LEU A 414 -8.20 -8.47 2.27
N ARG A 415 -9.31 -7.79 2.58
CA ARG A 415 -9.37 -6.73 3.60
C ARG A 415 -9.00 -7.25 4.98
N ASP A 416 -9.50 -8.41 5.40
CA ASP A 416 -9.19 -9.00 6.70
C ASP A 416 -7.70 -9.38 6.82
N ASP A 417 -7.10 -9.90 5.73
CA ASP A 417 -5.65 -10.14 5.66
C ASP A 417 -4.85 -8.83 5.82
N TYR A 418 -5.29 -7.76 5.15
CA TYR A 418 -4.72 -6.41 5.29
C TYR A 418 -4.85 -5.85 6.71
N ILE A 419 -6.01 -5.99 7.34
CA ILE A 419 -6.25 -5.53 8.72
C ILE A 419 -5.28 -6.23 9.67
N LYS A 420 -5.12 -7.55 9.54
CA LYS A 420 -4.22 -8.33 10.38
C LYS A 420 -2.76 -7.87 10.26
N ASP A 421 -2.29 -7.59 9.06
CA ASP A 421 -0.93 -7.08 8.79
C ASP A 421 -0.75 -5.63 9.31
N SER A 422 -1.77 -4.79 9.14
CA SER A 422 -1.80 -3.41 9.64
C SER A 422 -1.75 -3.34 11.17
N ILE A 423 -2.45 -4.24 11.88
CA ILE A 423 -2.39 -4.34 13.34
C ILE A 423 -0.97 -4.71 13.81
N ALA A 424 -0.24 -5.53 13.04
CA ALA A 424 1.09 -5.98 13.44
C ALA A 424 2.11 -4.83 13.56
N GLY A 425 2.07 -3.82 12.69
CA GLY A 425 2.95 -2.65 12.82
C GLY A 425 2.48 -1.63 13.84
N VAL A 426 1.16 -1.45 14.04
CA VAL A 426 0.64 -0.66 15.17
C VAL A 426 1.08 -1.26 16.51
N ASN A 427 1.12 -2.60 16.62
CA ASN A 427 1.69 -3.27 17.77
C ASN A 427 3.20 -3.03 17.94
N ARG A 428 3.96 -2.81 16.85
CA ARG A 428 5.38 -2.42 16.94
C ARG A 428 5.54 -0.98 17.44
N TRP A 429 4.69 -0.06 17.01
CA TRP A 429 4.63 1.29 17.57
C TRP A 429 4.29 1.28 19.07
N ASN A 430 3.31 0.49 19.48
CA ASN A 430 2.96 0.31 20.89
C ASN A 430 4.11 -0.28 21.73
N LYS A 431 4.91 -1.19 21.18
CA LYS A 431 6.13 -1.68 21.84
C LYS A 431 7.19 -0.57 22.00
N ALA A 432 7.25 0.40 21.09
CA ALA A 432 8.14 1.54 21.23
C ALA A 432 7.70 2.45 22.39
N LEU A 433 6.40 2.71 22.52
CA LEU A 433 5.80 3.42 23.67
C LEU A 433 6.07 2.70 24.99
N GLU A 434 5.84 1.38 25.02
CA GLU A 434 6.12 0.54 26.20
C GLU A 434 7.59 0.62 26.64
N LYS A 435 8.53 0.50 25.70
CA LYS A 435 9.97 0.64 25.98
C LYS A 435 10.34 2.03 26.50
N ALA A 436 9.59 3.05 26.11
CA ALA A 436 9.76 4.42 26.60
C ALA A 436 9.05 4.68 27.94
N GLY A 437 8.39 3.67 28.52
CA GLY A 437 7.65 3.81 29.78
C GLY A 437 6.31 4.54 29.66
N ILE A 438 5.78 4.70 28.44
CA ILE A 438 4.49 5.37 28.20
C ILE A 438 3.36 4.33 28.24
N GLU A 439 2.26 4.62 28.96
CA GLU A 439 1.12 3.70 29.11
C GLU A 439 0.12 3.77 27.95
N SER A 440 -0.05 4.94 27.32
CA SER A 440 -0.99 5.13 26.21
C SER A 440 -0.70 4.17 25.05
N ARG A 441 -1.74 3.69 24.37
CA ARG A 441 -1.63 2.77 23.24
C ARG A 441 -2.45 3.26 22.06
N LEU A 442 -1.87 3.12 20.88
CA LEU A 442 -2.58 3.29 19.62
C LEU A 442 -3.38 2.02 19.31
N SER A 443 -4.53 2.17 18.66
CA SER A 443 -5.38 1.07 18.23
C SER A 443 -5.90 1.27 16.81
N VAL A 444 -6.12 0.18 16.08
CA VAL A 444 -6.80 0.23 14.79
C VAL A 444 -8.30 0.25 15.05
N PRO A 445 -9.08 1.18 14.47
CA PRO A 445 -10.52 1.24 14.72
C PRO A 445 -11.23 0.06 14.05
N HIS A 446 -12.47 -0.20 14.49
CA HIS A 446 -13.33 -1.23 13.92
C HIS A 446 -13.47 -1.09 12.39
N LYS A 447 -13.50 -2.18 11.63
CA LYS A 447 -13.55 -2.17 10.15
C LYS A 447 -14.81 -1.55 9.52
N ALA A 448 -15.80 -1.21 10.32
CA ALA A 448 -16.99 -0.48 9.88
C ALA A 448 -16.91 1.04 10.17
N PHE A 449 -15.89 1.50 10.88
CA PHE A 449 -15.69 2.92 11.20
C PHE A 449 -15.33 3.73 9.96
N ASN A 450 -16.04 4.86 9.75
CA ASN A 450 -15.76 5.87 8.72
C ASN A 450 -15.67 5.29 7.28
N ARG A 451 -16.61 4.42 6.92
CA ARG A 451 -16.71 3.78 5.59
C ARG A 451 -17.54 4.60 4.62
N ARG A 452 -17.10 4.67 3.36
CA ARG A 452 -17.86 5.24 2.23
C ARG A 452 -18.26 4.18 1.20
N ILE A 453 -17.70 2.97 1.27
CA ILE A 453 -17.97 1.88 0.33
C ILE A 453 -18.51 0.65 1.08
N GLY A 454 -19.43 -0.09 0.44
CA GLY A 454 -19.96 -1.35 0.96
C GLY A 454 -21.15 -1.18 1.91
N SER A 455 -21.45 -2.21 2.69
CA SER A 455 -22.64 -2.28 3.56
C SER A 455 -22.66 -1.24 4.69
N PHE A 456 -21.51 -0.61 4.98
CA PHE A 456 -21.38 0.43 6.00
C PHE A 456 -21.39 1.85 5.43
N ALA A 457 -21.52 2.01 4.11
CA ALA A 457 -21.64 3.33 3.50
C ALA A 457 -22.87 4.06 4.06
N GLY A 458 -22.66 5.24 4.64
CA GLY A 458 -23.72 6.04 5.27
C GLY A 458 -24.14 5.59 6.67
N VAL A 459 -23.57 4.51 7.22
CA VAL A 459 -23.81 4.09 8.60
C VAL A 459 -22.77 4.72 9.52
N ARG A 460 -23.21 5.27 10.67
CA ARG A 460 -22.30 5.76 11.71
C ARG A 460 -21.93 4.63 12.66
N VAL A 461 -20.66 4.26 12.65
CA VAL A 461 -20.09 3.28 13.57
C VAL A 461 -18.92 3.92 14.28
N SER A 462 -18.87 3.81 15.61
CA SER A 462 -17.75 4.32 16.42
C SER A 462 -16.47 3.50 16.19
N PRO A 463 -15.29 4.00 16.58
CA PRO A 463 -14.03 3.25 16.51
C PRO A 463 -14.07 1.89 17.22
N HIS A 464 -14.99 1.70 18.18
CA HIS A 464 -15.16 0.47 18.95
C HIS A 464 -16.25 -0.47 18.40
N GLY A 465 -16.86 -0.16 17.25
CA GLY A 465 -17.84 -1.04 16.61
C GLY A 465 -19.28 -0.86 17.11
N ARG A 466 -19.60 0.22 17.82
CA ARG A 466 -20.99 0.56 18.13
C ARG A 466 -21.61 1.29 16.95
N VAL A 467 -22.76 0.83 16.46
CA VAL A 467 -23.61 1.64 15.58
C VAL A 467 -24.21 2.76 16.44
N ILE A 468 -24.12 3.99 15.95
CA ILE A 468 -24.54 5.20 16.66
C ILE A 468 -25.39 6.07 15.74
N ASP A 469 -26.08 7.07 16.29
CA ASP A 469 -26.81 8.03 15.48
C ASP A 469 -25.92 9.20 15.01
N GLU A 470 -26.48 10.08 14.18
CA GLU A 470 -25.77 11.25 13.67
C GLU A 470 -25.39 12.25 14.77
N ALA A 471 -26.20 12.34 15.84
CA ALA A 471 -25.94 13.27 16.94
C ALA A 471 -24.74 12.83 17.78
N GLU A 472 -24.67 11.54 18.13
CA GLU A 472 -23.53 10.93 18.80
C GLU A 472 -22.28 10.97 17.90
N TRP A 473 -22.43 10.74 16.58
CA TRP A 473 -21.32 10.91 15.63
C TRP A 473 -20.79 12.35 15.63
N ALA A 474 -21.65 13.34 15.42
CA ALA A 474 -21.27 14.75 15.36
C ALA A 474 -20.61 15.23 16.67
N ALA A 475 -21.10 14.76 17.82
CA ALA A 475 -20.53 15.10 19.12
C ALA A 475 -19.13 14.50 19.36
N ASN A 476 -18.80 13.37 18.73
CA ASN A 476 -17.56 12.63 19.00
C ASN A 476 -16.56 12.61 17.83
N GLN A 477 -16.95 12.99 16.60
CA GLN A 477 -16.12 12.90 15.41
C GLN A 477 -14.77 13.61 15.58
N ALA A 478 -14.76 14.77 16.25
CA ALA A 478 -13.55 15.54 16.53
C ALA A 478 -12.54 14.79 17.44
N SER A 479 -12.99 13.81 18.21
CA SER A 479 -12.11 12.93 19.00
C SER A 479 -11.57 11.74 18.20
N TRP A 480 -12.17 11.42 17.05
CA TRP A 480 -11.86 10.23 16.26
C TRP A 480 -11.10 10.51 14.96
N LEU A 481 -11.33 11.66 14.33
CA LEU A 481 -10.75 12.06 13.05
C LEU A 481 -10.06 13.43 13.18
N PRO A 482 -8.99 13.71 12.39
CA PRO A 482 -8.24 14.95 12.53
C PRO A 482 -9.14 16.16 12.23
N THR A 483 -9.22 17.08 13.18
CA THR A 483 -9.96 18.33 13.03
C THR A 483 -9.19 19.34 12.17
N PRO A 484 -9.82 20.44 11.71
CA PRO A 484 -9.10 21.55 11.11
C PRO A 484 -7.97 22.09 11.99
N GLU A 485 -8.18 22.15 13.31
CA GLU A 485 -7.17 22.59 14.29
C GLU A 485 -6.02 21.60 14.42
N ASP A 486 -6.29 20.29 14.40
CA ASP A 486 -5.24 19.26 14.35
C ASP A 486 -4.38 19.40 13.10
N ARG A 487 -5.02 19.59 11.93
CA ARG A 487 -4.33 19.73 10.65
C ARG A 487 -3.52 21.01 10.59
N ALA A 488 -4.07 22.12 11.07
CA ALA A 488 -3.35 23.39 11.18
C ALA A 488 -2.15 23.29 12.13
N PHE A 489 -2.32 22.61 13.27
CA PHE A 489 -1.22 22.37 14.19
C PHE A 489 -0.11 21.52 13.57
N VAL A 490 -0.44 20.36 12.98
CA VAL A 490 0.56 19.51 12.32
C VAL A 490 1.25 20.27 11.20
N ALA A 491 0.51 21.00 10.35
CA ALA A 491 1.07 21.82 9.30
C ALA A 491 2.03 22.90 9.83
N SER A 492 1.76 23.49 11.01
CA SER A 492 2.66 24.48 11.63
C SER A 492 4.03 23.92 12.02
N LEU A 493 4.15 22.60 12.20
CA LEU A 493 5.43 21.92 12.47
C LEU A 493 6.22 21.60 11.19
N MET A 494 5.60 21.69 10.01
CA MET A 494 6.18 21.29 8.73
C MET A 494 7.14 22.38 8.21
N GLY A 495 8.35 22.41 8.75
CA GLY A 495 9.45 23.26 8.29
C GLY A 495 10.54 22.44 7.58
N ARG A 496 11.07 22.97 6.48
CA ARG A 496 12.16 22.33 5.72
C ARG A 496 13.45 22.30 6.52
N VAL A 497 14.00 21.12 6.74
CA VAL A 497 15.31 20.89 7.36
C VAL A 497 16.18 20.09 6.39
N VAL A 498 17.21 20.74 5.86
CA VAL A 498 18.07 20.18 4.80
C VAL A 498 19.56 20.28 5.11
N GLU A 499 19.92 20.66 6.34
CA GLU A 499 21.29 20.52 6.83
C GLU A 499 21.60 19.03 7.05
N PRO A 500 22.72 18.50 6.52
CA PRO A 500 23.06 17.08 6.70
C PRO A 500 23.10 16.68 8.19
N GLY A 501 22.45 15.55 8.51
CA GLY A 501 22.39 15.01 9.87
C GLY A 501 21.40 15.72 10.80
N ARG A 502 20.73 16.79 10.36
CA ARG A 502 19.67 17.46 11.13
C ARG A 502 18.30 16.88 10.83
N PHE A 503 17.46 16.95 11.86
CA PHE A 503 16.06 16.51 11.82
C PHE A 503 15.18 17.59 12.45
N ALA A 504 14.00 17.81 11.88
CA ALA A 504 12.99 18.69 12.46
C ALA A 504 12.60 18.22 13.88
N ASN A 505 12.23 19.18 14.75
CA ASN A 505 11.99 18.90 16.17
C ASN A 505 10.91 17.84 16.43
N TRP A 506 9.95 17.68 15.54
CA TRP A 506 8.79 16.79 15.72
C TRP A 506 9.08 15.32 15.36
N ILE A 507 10.26 14.98 14.84
CA ILE A 507 10.64 13.63 14.44
C ILE A 507 12.05 13.23 14.93
N ALA A 508 12.21 12.00 15.41
CA ALA A 508 13.51 11.48 15.82
C ALA A 508 14.39 11.13 14.59
N PRO A 509 15.73 11.09 14.71
CA PRO A 509 16.59 10.55 13.66
C PRO A 509 16.31 9.05 13.41
N PRO A 510 16.56 8.53 12.20
CA PRO A 510 16.48 7.09 11.93
C PRO A 510 17.58 6.33 12.67
N ALA A 511 17.39 5.02 12.86
CA ALA A 511 18.39 4.17 13.51
C ALA A 511 19.68 3.99 12.68
N MET A 512 19.56 4.07 11.35
CA MET A 512 20.65 3.84 10.40
C MET A 512 20.45 4.74 9.16
N GLY A 513 21.53 5.04 8.45
CA GLY A 513 21.46 5.63 7.11
C GLY A 513 21.15 4.60 6.02
N ILE A 514 21.24 5.01 4.76
CA ILE A 514 20.81 4.23 3.60
C ILE A 514 22.01 3.73 2.82
N ASN A 515 21.98 2.48 2.35
CA ASN A 515 23.07 1.85 1.59
C ASN A 515 24.45 1.99 2.30
N ARG A 516 24.47 1.77 3.62
CA ARG A 516 25.65 1.90 4.49
C ARG A 516 26.26 3.32 4.55
N GLN A 517 25.62 4.32 3.95
CA GLN A 517 25.97 5.71 4.15
C GLN A 517 25.57 6.15 5.57
N PRO A 518 26.30 7.11 6.17
CA PRO A 518 25.96 7.63 7.49
C PRO A 518 24.67 8.46 7.45
N ILE A 519 24.11 8.76 8.62
CA ILE A 519 22.84 9.52 8.75
C ILE A 519 23.01 10.96 8.25
N ASP A 520 24.22 11.52 8.38
CA ASP A 520 24.60 12.86 7.93
C ASP A 520 25.16 12.89 6.50
N PHE A 521 24.98 11.80 5.73
CA PHE A 521 25.28 11.80 4.31
C PHE A 521 24.43 12.84 3.57
N GLN A 522 25.01 13.46 2.54
CA GLN A 522 24.32 14.46 1.72
C GLN A 522 23.37 13.77 0.72
N TYR A 523 22.29 13.17 1.20
CA TYR A 523 21.37 12.37 0.38
C TYR A 523 20.74 13.12 -0.80
N VAL A 524 20.64 14.45 -0.72
CA VAL A 524 20.20 15.31 -1.81
C VAL A 524 21.16 16.49 -1.93
N ARG A 525 21.55 16.83 -3.15
CA ARG A 525 22.33 18.02 -3.48
C ARG A 525 21.44 18.97 -4.29
N PHE A 526 21.22 20.16 -3.74
CA PHE A 526 20.45 21.21 -4.40
C PHE A 526 21.37 21.98 -5.35
N ASN A 527 20.92 22.19 -6.58
CA ASN A 527 21.67 22.89 -7.63
C ASN A 527 21.05 24.25 -7.96
#